data_AF-A0A7T5E0R0-F1
#
_entry.id   AF-A0A7T5E0R0-F1
#
_cell.length_a   1.000
_cell.length_b   1.000
_cell.length_c   1.000
_cell.angle_alpha   90.00
_cell.angle_beta   90.00
_cell.angle_gamma   90.00
#
_symmetry.space_group_name_H-M   'P 1'
#
loop_
_entity.id
_entity.type
_entity.pdbx_description
1 polymer ?
#
loop_
_entity_poly.entity_id
_entity_poly.type
_entity_poly.pdbx_seq_one_letter_code
_entity_poly.pdbx_strand_id
1 'polypeptide(L)'
;MSYSHTWDDSDSLSLLFAVLILETTVPTIALRESGFTRTSHRSTMNIQYFLELYEAGYRDFVGIQLAGADLAHHILVEVDLSRSNLKGTNLSRSFLTQAVLVGAKGNWANFSFAKMSEANLAGADFTKASFRGAFLVQANLHQTQLSGADLCYVNLRNANLCGANLCGANLSGANLRGANLREANLAWAHLTGVRLSGADLDRTCLSAVNLEGAWLNGVDLSGLDLSGVNLKDAKLNGANLDHTNLSAANLSHTTMRGVSMVGANLCNANLTGAVVWHGNLDEVNLSRADLTRAHLGEASLRSACVEGTEFTESVLPTEARSYLYAAVHGETRWTRRPAKETLDHSLFIDRLLT
;
A
#
# COMPACT_ATOMS: atom_id res chain seq x y z
N MET A 1 -44.54 44.82 59.04
CA MET A 1 -44.78 45.07 57.61
C MET A 1 -43.83 44.20 56.80
N SER A 2 -44.39 43.49 55.81
CA SER A 2 -43.76 42.78 54.67
C SER A 2 -42.79 41.61 54.91
N TYR A 3 -43.31 40.38 54.72
CA TYR A 3 -42.91 39.28 53.79
C TYR A 3 -41.53 39.42 53.07
N SER A 4 -40.71 38.39 52.81
CA SER A 4 -41.00 37.01 52.34
C SER A 4 -39.75 36.08 52.33
N HIS A 5 -39.97 34.77 52.57
CA HIS A 5 -39.37 33.55 51.94
C HIS A 5 -37.82 33.40 51.83
N THR A 6 -37.16 32.27 52.10
CA THR A 6 -37.46 30.91 52.59
C THR A 6 -36.11 30.28 52.97
N TRP A 7 -36.08 29.54 54.08
CA TRP A 7 -35.05 28.55 54.37
C TRP A 7 -35.37 27.26 53.61
N ASP A 8 -34.36 26.56 53.11
CA ASP A 8 -34.39 25.09 53.18
C ASP A 8 -32.97 24.52 53.24
N ASP A 9 -32.74 23.76 54.31
CA ASP A 9 -31.60 22.89 54.55
C ASP A 9 -31.80 21.58 53.76
N SER A 10 -30.74 21.04 53.16
CA SER A 10 -30.36 19.63 53.36
C SER A 10 -29.24 19.22 52.42
N ASP A 11 -28.07 18.99 53.00
CA ASP A 11 -27.15 17.97 52.52
C ASP A 11 -27.77 16.57 52.71
N SER A 12 -27.39 15.67 51.81
CA SER A 12 -27.37 14.20 51.94
C SER A 12 -28.60 13.35 51.54
N LEU A 13 -28.35 12.48 50.53
CA LEU A 13 -28.79 11.09 50.32
C LEU A 13 -29.62 10.75 49.05
N SER A 14 -29.09 9.72 48.35
CA SER A 14 -29.74 8.64 47.60
C SER A 14 -30.39 8.84 46.21
N LEU A 15 -29.69 8.34 45.18
CA LEU A 15 -30.11 7.25 44.26
C LEU A 15 -31.62 6.86 44.23
N LEU A 16 -32.27 6.89 43.05
CA LEU A 16 -32.88 5.76 42.30
C LEU A 16 -33.95 6.19 41.25
N PHE A 17 -33.93 5.52 40.09
CA PHE A 17 -34.98 5.28 39.08
C PHE A 17 -35.75 6.42 38.39
N ALA A 18 -35.60 6.49 37.06
CA ALA A 18 -36.60 6.04 36.07
C ALA A 18 -36.51 6.87 34.77
N VAL A 19 -36.12 6.25 33.65
CA VAL A 19 -36.54 6.75 32.33
C VAL A 19 -37.27 5.63 31.62
N LEU A 20 -38.52 5.97 31.33
CA LEU A 20 -39.60 5.15 30.82
C LEU A 20 -39.36 4.75 29.35
N ILE A 21 -39.76 3.53 29.04
CA ILE A 21 -39.78 2.89 27.72
C ILE A 21 -40.85 3.56 26.83
N LEU A 22 -40.51 3.81 25.57
CA LEU A 22 -41.49 3.87 24.47
C LEU A 22 -41.20 2.73 23.49
N GLU A 23 -42.27 2.04 23.15
CA GLU A 23 -42.36 0.75 22.49
C GLU A 23 -41.65 0.68 21.13
N THR A 24 -40.69 -0.25 20.99
CA THR A 24 -40.57 -1.19 19.86
C THR A 24 -39.71 -2.37 20.33
N THR A 25 -40.03 -3.57 19.84
CA THR A 25 -39.57 -4.86 20.37
C THR A 25 -38.04 -5.05 20.38
N VAL A 26 -37.42 -4.87 21.56
CA VAL A 26 -36.09 -5.40 21.90
C VAL A 26 -36.15 -5.86 23.37
N PRO A 27 -35.67 -7.07 23.74
CA PRO A 27 -35.69 -7.49 25.13
C PRO A 27 -34.77 -6.61 25.98
N THR A 28 -35.37 -5.94 26.96
CA THR A 28 -34.69 -5.09 27.94
C THR A 28 -33.76 -5.95 28.80
N ILE A 29 -32.46 -5.91 28.52
CA ILE A 29 -31.44 -6.54 29.37
C ILE A 29 -31.24 -5.64 30.58
N ALA A 30 -31.60 -6.14 31.75
CA ALA A 30 -31.35 -5.46 33.01
C ALA A 30 -29.83 -5.26 33.20
N LEU A 31 -29.39 -4.01 33.12
CA LEU A 31 -28.01 -3.60 33.37
C LEU A 31 -27.64 -3.93 34.82
N ARG A 32 -26.69 -4.85 35.00
CA ARG A 32 -26.11 -5.16 36.30
C ARG A 32 -25.12 -4.04 36.64
N GLU A 33 -25.44 -3.20 37.62
CA GLU A 33 -24.49 -2.23 38.16
C GLU A 33 -23.27 -2.98 38.73
N SER A 34 -22.14 -2.88 38.04
CA SER A 34 -20.85 -3.27 38.63
C SER A 34 -20.43 -2.13 39.57
N GLY A 35 -20.24 -2.47 40.84
CA GLY A 35 -19.90 -1.51 41.90
C GLY A 35 -18.67 -0.68 41.56
N PHE A 36 -18.88 0.61 41.33
CA PHE A 36 -17.83 1.59 41.09
C PHE A 36 -17.35 2.15 42.43
N THR A 37 -16.18 1.68 42.91
CA THR A 37 -15.37 2.47 43.84
C THR A 37 -14.48 3.42 43.04
N ARG A 38 -14.55 4.69 43.44
CA ARG A 38 -13.93 5.83 42.77
C ARG A 38 -12.41 5.80 43.00
N THR A 39 -11.64 5.24 42.07
CA THR A 39 -10.20 5.48 41.94
C THR A 39 -9.84 5.74 40.48
N SER A 40 -8.93 6.66 40.24
CA SER A 40 -8.53 7.23 38.95
C SER A 40 -7.69 6.30 38.08
N HIS A 41 -8.15 5.07 37.87
CA HIS A 41 -7.72 4.23 36.76
C HIS A 41 -8.89 4.13 35.78
N ARG A 42 -8.69 4.54 34.52
CA ARG A 42 -9.66 4.27 33.45
C ARG A 42 -9.78 2.76 33.33
N SER A 43 -10.78 2.19 33.99
CA SER A 43 -11.01 0.75 34.04
C SER A 43 -11.24 0.22 32.64
N THR A 44 -10.36 -0.68 32.19
CA THR A 44 -10.57 -1.51 30.99
C THR A 44 -11.91 -2.23 31.12
N MET A 45 -12.75 -2.17 30.08
CA MET A 45 -14.08 -2.80 30.12
C MET A 45 -13.92 -4.32 30.29
N ASN A 46 -14.82 -4.95 31.05
CA ASN A 46 -14.82 -6.39 31.21
C ASN A 46 -15.14 -7.04 29.85
N ILE A 47 -14.17 -7.77 29.28
CA ILE A 47 -14.29 -8.44 27.98
C ILE A 47 -15.50 -9.38 27.95
N GLN A 48 -15.76 -10.10 29.05
CA GLN A 48 -16.90 -11.00 29.14
C GLN A 48 -18.22 -10.25 28.96
N TYR A 49 -18.34 -9.08 29.59
CA TYR A 49 -19.54 -8.25 29.47
C TYR A 49 -19.71 -7.67 28.07
N PHE A 50 -18.60 -7.25 27.42
CA PHE A 50 -18.61 -6.87 26.01
C PHE A 50 -19.15 -7.99 25.11
N LEU A 51 -18.66 -9.22 25.31
CA LEU A 51 -19.06 -10.39 24.54
C LEU A 51 -20.53 -10.76 24.79
N GLU A 52 -20.99 -10.72 26.04
CA GLU A 52 -22.39 -10.96 26.38
C GLU A 52 -23.34 -9.96 25.69
N LEU A 53 -22.99 -8.67 25.68
CA LEU A 53 -23.76 -7.65 24.96
C LEU A 53 -23.78 -7.93 23.45
N TYR A 54 -22.62 -8.28 22.89
CA TYR A 54 -22.51 -8.61 21.47
C TYR A 54 -23.36 -9.84 21.10
N GLU A 55 -23.29 -10.91 21.91
CA GLU A 55 -24.09 -12.13 21.75
C GLU A 55 -25.59 -11.83 21.87
N ALA A 56 -25.97 -10.86 22.70
CA ALA A 56 -27.34 -10.40 22.83
C ALA A 56 -27.82 -9.50 21.66
N GLY A 57 -26.99 -9.26 20.66
CA GLY A 57 -27.34 -8.50 19.45
C GLY A 57 -26.91 -7.02 19.48
N TYR A 58 -26.28 -6.56 20.55
CA TYR A 58 -25.75 -5.20 20.60
C TYR A 58 -24.53 -5.07 19.68
N ARG A 59 -24.43 -3.98 18.91
CA ARG A 59 -23.33 -3.74 17.95
C ARG A 59 -22.62 -2.41 18.14
N ASP A 60 -23.25 -1.44 18.80
CA ASP A 60 -22.72 -0.08 18.98
C ASP A 60 -21.77 0.03 20.17
N PHE A 61 -20.48 -0.24 19.95
CA PHE A 61 -19.45 -0.11 20.97
C PHE A 61 -18.53 1.10 20.69
N VAL A 62 -19.11 2.19 20.18
CA VAL A 62 -18.37 3.40 19.84
C VAL A 62 -17.63 3.95 21.07
N GLY A 63 -16.34 4.22 20.92
CA GLY A 63 -15.50 4.79 21.99
C GLY A 63 -15.08 3.82 23.09
N ILE A 64 -15.41 2.53 22.97
CA ILE A 64 -15.06 1.51 23.97
C ILE A 64 -13.55 1.45 24.24
N GLN A 65 -13.19 1.11 25.48
CA GLN A 65 -11.80 0.96 25.92
C GLN A 65 -11.43 -0.53 25.98
N LEU A 66 -10.74 -1.02 24.95
CA LEU A 66 -10.31 -2.41 24.79
C LEU A 66 -8.78 -2.53 24.69
N ALA A 67 -8.02 -1.53 25.13
CA ALA A 67 -6.57 -1.56 25.06
C ALA A 67 -6.00 -2.79 25.78
N GLY A 68 -5.17 -3.56 25.08
CA GLY A 68 -4.60 -4.82 25.58
C GLY A 68 -5.59 -5.97 25.75
N ALA A 69 -6.86 -5.81 25.38
CA ALA A 69 -7.85 -6.88 25.47
C ALA A 69 -7.50 -8.02 24.51
N ASP A 70 -7.84 -9.25 24.91
CA ASP A 70 -7.76 -10.42 24.04
C ASP A 70 -9.14 -10.80 23.52
N LEU A 71 -9.32 -10.59 22.21
CA LEU A 71 -10.50 -10.88 21.42
C LEU A 71 -10.15 -11.80 20.25
N ALA A 72 -9.03 -12.52 20.33
CA ALA A 72 -8.64 -13.46 19.29
C ALA A 72 -9.72 -14.52 19.09
N HIS A 73 -9.87 -14.99 17.84
CA HIS A 73 -10.83 -16.04 17.45
C HIS A 73 -12.32 -15.72 17.60
N HIS A 74 -12.70 -14.56 18.13
CA HIS A 74 -14.10 -14.21 18.33
C HIS A 74 -14.79 -13.80 17.02
N ILE A 75 -16.10 -14.02 16.97
CA ILE A 75 -16.97 -13.55 15.89
C ILE A 75 -17.54 -12.19 16.33
N LEU A 76 -17.20 -11.15 15.59
CA LEU A 76 -17.52 -9.75 15.84
C LEU A 76 -17.94 -9.07 14.52
N VAL A 77 -18.79 -9.75 13.75
CA VAL A 77 -19.32 -9.30 12.47
C VAL A 77 -20.22 -8.08 12.68
N GLU A 78 -20.06 -7.06 11.84
CA GLU A 78 -20.82 -5.79 11.89
C GLU A 78 -20.68 -5.02 13.22
N VAL A 79 -19.68 -5.33 14.04
CA VAL A 79 -19.43 -4.58 15.28
C VAL A 79 -19.00 -3.14 14.95
N ASP A 80 -19.57 -2.16 15.64
CA ASP A 80 -19.10 -0.78 15.59
C ASP A 80 -18.14 -0.50 16.75
N LEU A 81 -16.87 -0.40 16.41
CA LEU A 81 -15.75 -0.03 17.28
C LEU A 81 -15.20 1.35 16.89
N SER A 82 -16.02 2.22 16.27
CA SER A 82 -15.57 3.55 15.88
C SER A 82 -15.05 4.34 17.08
N ARG A 83 -13.97 5.08 16.90
CA ARG A 83 -13.32 5.92 17.93
C ARG A 83 -12.89 5.16 19.20
N SER A 84 -12.88 3.82 19.15
CA SER A 84 -12.46 2.98 20.27
C SER A 84 -10.95 3.05 20.50
N ASN A 85 -10.53 2.67 21.71
CA ASN A 85 -9.13 2.47 22.04
C ASN A 85 -8.81 0.97 21.95
N LEU A 86 -8.15 0.58 20.86
CA LEU A 86 -7.74 -0.79 20.54
C LEU A 86 -6.21 -0.96 20.66
N LYS A 87 -5.54 -0.08 21.40
CA LYS A 87 -4.08 -0.12 21.51
C LYS A 87 -3.61 -1.47 22.05
N GLY A 88 -2.81 -2.19 21.27
CA GLY A 88 -2.29 -3.52 21.66
C GLY A 88 -3.35 -4.61 21.80
N THR A 89 -4.59 -4.39 21.36
CA THR A 89 -5.66 -5.39 21.41
C THR A 89 -5.30 -6.56 20.50
N ASN A 90 -5.52 -7.79 20.99
CA ASN A 90 -5.38 -8.99 20.18
C ASN A 90 -6.73 -9.33 19.52
N LEU A 91 -6.84 -9.11 18.22
CA LEU A 91 -7.98 -9.46 17.37
C LEU A 91 -7.57 -10.51 16.33
N SER A 92 -6.48 -11.25 16.57
CA SER A 92 -5.97 -12.21 15.61
C SER A 92 -6.97 -13.33 15.37
N ARG A 93 -7.09 -13.75 14.11
CA ARG A 93 -8.03 -14.81 13.68
C ARG A 93 -9.50 -14.56 14.03
N SER A 94 -9.88 -13.33 14.38
CA SER A 94 -11.26 -12.94 14.61
C SER A 94 -12.03 -12.75 13.29
N PHE A 95 -13.36 -12.74 13.39
CA PHE A 95 -14.25 -12.44 12.26
C PHE A 95 -14.87 -11.07 12.48
N LEU A 96 -14.36 -10.09 11.74
CA LEU A 96 -14.73 -8.66 11.77
C LEU A 96 -15.23 -8.22 10.38
N THR A 97 -15.85 -9.12 9.62
CA THR A 97 -16.48 -8.78 8.34
C THR A 97 -17.47 -7.65 8.57
N GLN A 98 -17.42 -6.61 7.73
CA GLN A 98 -18.26 -5.41 7.82
C GLN A 98 -18.17 -4.66 9.17
N ALA A 99 -17.14 -4.92 10.00
CA ALA A 99 -16.92 -4.14 11.22
C ALA A 99 -16.57 -2.68 10.90
N VAL A 100 -16.99 -1.78 11.78
CA VAL A 100 -16.70 -0.34 11.67
C VAL A 100 -15.66 0.02 12.72
N LEU A 101 -14.51 0.53 12.28
CA LEU A 101 -13.37 0.95 13.10
C LEU A 101 -12.98 2.40 12.80
N VAL A 102 -13.91 3.22 12.35
CA VAL A 102 -13.66 4.59 11.90
C VAL A 102 -13.04 5.42 13.03
N GLY A 103 -11.87 5.99 12.78
CA GLY A 103 -11.13 6.78 13.78
C GLY A 103 -10.69 6.01 15.03
N ALA A 104 -10.71 4.66 15.01
CA ALA A 104 -10.22 3.85 16.12
C ALA A 104 -8.70 4.04 16.33
N LYS A 105 -8.24 3.91 17.56
CA LYS A 105 -6.82 3.98 17.94
C LYS A 105 -6.31 2.57 18.21
N GLY A 106 -5.80 1.90 17.19
CA GLY A 106 -5.31 0.53 17.23
C GLY A 106 -3.80 0.39 17.07
N ASN A 107 -3.01 1.36 17.55
CA ASN A 107 -1.56 1.25 17.53
C ASN A 107 -1.12 -0.08 18.18
N TRP A 108 -0.20 -0.80 17.55
CA TRP A 108 0.28 -2.12 18.00
C TRP A 108 -0.79 -3.22 18.16
N ALA A 109 -2.02 -3.00 17.68
CA ALA A 109 -3.05 -4.03 17.68
C ALA A 109 -2.66 -5.21 16.77
N ASN A 110 -3.17 -6.40 17.07
CA ASN A 110 -2.91 -7.60 16.30
C ASN A 110 -4.18 -8.08 15.61
N PHE A 111 -4.29 -7.84 14.31
CA PHE A 111 -5.32 -8.36 13.40
C PHE A 111 -4.81 -9.51 12.53
N SER A 112 -3.71 -10.17 12.90
CA SER A 112 -3.12 -11.24 12.08
C SER A 112 -4.16 -12.31 11.76
N PHE A 113 -4.32 -12.64 10.48
CA PHE A 113 -5.28 -13.61 9.95
C PHE A 113 -6.76 -13.31 10.27
N ALA A 114 -7.09 -12.08 10.69
CA ALA A 114 -8.47 -11.68 10.90
C ALA A 114 -9.22 -11.61 9.55
N LYS A 115 -10.51 -11.93 9.57
CA LYS A 115 -11.41 -11.75 8.42
C LYS A 115 -12.11 -10.42 8.57
N MET A 116 -11.81 -9.48 7.68
CA MET A 116 -12.22 -8.07 7.77
C MET A 116 -12.71 -7.57 6.41
N SER A 117 -13.27 -8.45 5.57
CA SER A 117 -13.80 -8.05 4.26
C SER A 117 -14.88 -6.98 4.47
N GLU A 118 -14.87 -5.96 3.63
CA GLU A 118 -15.81 -4.83 3.66
C GLU A 118 -15.80 -4.03 4.99
N ALA A 119 -14.81 -4.23 5.86
CA ALA A 119 -14.68 -3.44 7.08
C ALA A 119 -14.34 -1.97 6.76
N ASN A 120 -14.79 -1.05 7.62
CA ASN A 120 -14.53 0.38 7.48
C ASN A 120 -13.52 0.86 8.52
N LEU A 121 -12.28 1.10 8.10
CA LEU A 121 -11.15 1.53 8.92
C LEU A 121 -10.76 3.00 8.64
N ALA A 122 -11.66 3.77 8.02
CA ALA A 122 -11.34 5.13 7.57
C ALA A 122 -10.85 6.03 8.72
N GLY A 123 -9.76 6.75 8.47
CA GLY A 123 -9.15 7.68 9.44
C GLY A 123 -8.65 7.05 10.74
N ALA A 124 -8.64 5.72 10.86
CA ALA A 124 -8.14 5.03 12.04
C ALA A 124 -6.61 5.09 12.12
N ASP A 125 -6.08 4.99 13.34
CA ASP A 125 -4.64 4.92 13.59
C ASP A 125 -4.24 3.49 13.97
N PHE A 126 -3.63 2.79 13.02
CA PHE A 126 -3.06 1.46 13.15
C PHE A 126 -1.54 1.47 12.94
N THR A 127 -0.88 2.57 13.30
CA THR A 127 0.59 2.67 13.28
C THR A 127 1.20 1.51 14.06
N LYS A 128 2.12 0.78 13.42
CA LYS A 128 2.79 -0.43 13.95
C LYS A 128 1.84 -1.59 14.34
N ALA A 129 0.59 -1.61 13.88
CA ALA A 129 -0.28 -2.77 14.04
C ALA A 129 0.18 -3.93 13.13
N SER A 130 -0.28 -5.15 13.43
CA SER A 130 -0.11 -6.31 12.55
C SER A 130 -1.42 -6.69 11.88
N PHE A 131 -1.44 -6.70 10.56
CA PHE A 131 -2.49 -7.24 9.70
C PHE A 131 -1.97 -8.44 8.89
N ARG A 132 -0.91 -9.09 9.38
CA ARG A 132 -0.26 -10.21 8.67
C ARG A 132 -1.29 -11.26 8.26
N GLY A 133 -1.39 -11.53 6.96
CA GLY A 133 -2.32 -12.52 6.40
C GLY A 133 -3.81 -12.22 6.63
N ALA A 134 -4.18 -11.00 7.04
CA ALA A 134 -5.58 -10.62 7.21
C ALA A 134 -6.30 -10.49 5.85
N PHE A 135 -7.62 -10.65 5.88
CA PHE A 135 -8.47 -10.54 4.70
C PHE A 135 -9.26 -9.23 4.75
N LEU A 136 -8.82 -8.22 4.00
CA LEU A 136 -9.38 -6.87 3.91
C LEU A 136 -9.93 -6.60 2.50
N VAL A 137 -10.53 -7.61 1.87
CA VAL A 137 -11.10 -7.48 0.52
C VAL A 137 -12.22 -6.44 0.55
N GLN A 138 -12.16 -5.46 -0.36
CA GLN A 138 -13.12 -4.35 -0.42
C GLN A 138 -13.25 -3.51 0.86
N ALA A 139 -12.26 -3.59 1.77
CA ALA A 139 -12.26 -2.77 2.97
C ALA A 139 -12.01 -1.29 2.62
N ASN A 140 -12.53 -0.39 3.45
CA ASN A 140 -12.27 1.04 3.36
C ASN A 140 -11.16 1.43 4.34
N LEU A 141 -9.98 1.75 3.83
CA LEU A 141 -8.82 2.27 4.56
C LEU A 141 -8.48 3.71 4.15
N HIS A 142 -9.49 4.48 3.72
CA HIS A 142 -9.30 5.88 3.35
C HIS A 142 -8.68 6.67 4.51
N GLN A 143 -7.55 7.34 4.23
CA GLN A 143 -6.81 8.15 5.21
C GLN A 143 -6.40 7.40 6.50
N THR A 144 -6.33 6.07 6.47
CA THR A 144 -5.86 5.28 7.62
C THR A 144 -4.35 5.47 7.83
N GLN A 145 -3.93 5.56 9.09
CA GLN A 145 -2.51 5.59 9.46
C GLN A 145 -2.01 4.16 9.67
N LEU A 146 -1.08 3.71 8.82
CA LEU A 146 -0.51 2.36 8.81
C LEU A 146 1.02 2.39 8.81
N SER A 147 1.64 3.50 9.24
CA SER A 147 3.09 3.63 9.23
C SER A 147 3.74 2.54 10.08
N GLY A 148 4.74 1.86 9.50
CA GLY A 148 5.43 0.74 10.13
C GLY A 148 4.56 -0.48 10.45
N ALA A 149 3.34 -0.60 9.90
CA ALA A 149 2.49 -1.77 10.12
C ALA A 149 3.04 -3.02 9.40
N ASP A 150 2.81 -4.21 9.98
CA ASP A 150 3.05 -5.48 9.30
C ASP A 150 1.81 -5.88 8.49
N LEU A 151 1.91 -5.76 7.17
CA LEU A 151 0.89 -6.10 6.18
C LEU A 151 1.34 -7.29 5.32
N CYS A 152 2.31 -8.09 5.78
CA CYS A 152 2.81 -9.25 5.04
C CYS A 152 1.66 -10.19 4.67
N TYR A 153 1.58 -10.57 3.39
CA TYR A 153 0.56 -11.47 2.84
C TYR A 153 -0.90 -11.03 3.06
N VAL A 154 -1.15 -9.76 3.41
CA VAL A 154 -2.51 -9.23 3.55
C VAL A 154 -3.24 -9.27 2.20
N ASN A 155 -4.54 -9.55 2.23
CA ASN A 155 -5.38 -9.50 1.05
C ASN A 155 -6.21 -8.20 1.04
N LEU A 156 -5.77 -7.21 0.26
CA LEU A 156 -6.37 -5.89 0.08
C LEU A 156 -7.00 -5.74 -1.32
N ARG A 157 -7.43 -6.84 -1.94
CA ARG A 157 -8.03 -6.80 -3.28
C ARG A 157 -9.23 -5.85 -3.29
N ASN A 158 -9.26 -4.92 -4.24
CA ASN A 158 -10.29 -3.89 -4.40
C ASN A 158 -10.52 -3.01 -3.15
N ALA A 159 -9.57 -2.94 -2.22
CA ALA A 159 -9.67 -2.08 -1.05
C ALA A 159 -9.46 -0.60 -1.43
N ASN A 160 -10.06 0.31 -0.67
CA ASN A 160 -9.82 1.75 -0.81
C ASN A 160 -8.73 2.19 0.17
N LEU A 161 -7.52 2.48 -0.31
CA LEU A 161 -6.40 3.02 0.47
C LEU A 161 -6.09 4.49 0.08
N CYS A 162 -7.05 5.20 -0.51
CA CYS A 162 -6.85 6.58 -0.93
C CYS A 162 -6.41 7.46 0.26
N GLY A 163 -5.27 8.13 0.13
CA GLY A 163 -4.67 8.98 1.16
C GLY A 163 -4.12 8.22 2.39
N ALA A 164 -4.04 6.89 2.36
CA ALA A 164 -3.50 6.12 3.48
C ALA A 164 -1.99 6.35 3.65
N ASN A 165 -1.53 6.36 4.91
CA ASN A 165 -0.11 6.49 5.21
C ASN A 165 0.49 5.11 5.51
N LEU A 166 1.22 4.56 4.55
CA LEU A 166 1.92 3.27 4.61
C LEU A 166 3.44 3.45 4.73
N CYS A 167 3.90 4.62 5.19
CA CYS A 167 5.33 4.91 5.28
C CYS A 167 6.05 3.87 6.15
N GLY A 168 7.05 3.20 5.57
CA GLY A 168 7.83 2.13 6.23
C GLY A 168 7.04 0.86 6.56
N ALA A 169 5.82 0.69 6.04
CA ALA A 169 5.04 -0.52 6.27
C ALA A 169 5.61 -1.71 5.48
N ASN A 170 5.39 -2.93 5.98
CA ASN A 170 5.82 -4.15 5.31
C ASN A 170 4.65 -4.82 4.58
N LEU A 171 4.58 -4.65 3.25
CA LEU A 171 3.56 -5.23 2.38
C LEU A 171 4.10 -6.42 1.56
N SER A 172 5.16 -7.09 2.04
CA SER A 172 5.76 -8.21 1.30
C SER A 172 4.73 -9.30 1.02
N GLY A 173 4.59 -9.68 -0.25
CA GLY A 173 3.61 -10.67 -0.72
C GLY A 173 2.14 -10.26 -0.58
N ALA A 174 1.83 -9.00 -0.27
CA ALA A 174 0.46 -8.51 -0.17
C ALA A 174 -0.25 -8.55 -1.54
N ASN A 175 -1.58 -8.71 -1.50
CA ASN A 175 -2.43 -8.67 -2.68
C ASN A 175 -3.23 -7.36 -2.74
N LEU A 176 -2.80 -6.42 -3.58
CA LEU A 176 -3.39 -5.09 -3.82
C LEU A 176 -4.06 -4.99 -5.20
N ARG A 177 -4.39 -6.12 -5.83
CA ARG A 177 -5.06 -6.09 -7.15
C ARG A 177 -6.34 -5.28 -7.11
N GLY A 178 -6.48 -4.32 -8.03
CA GLY A 178 -7.64 -3.43 -8.10
C GLY A 178 -7.78 -2.44 -6.94
N ALA A 179 -6.79 -2.34 -6.05
CA ALA A 179 -6.86 -1.41 -4.92
C ALA A 179 -6.69 0.04 -5.37
N ASN A 180 -7.39 0.96 -4.70
CA ASN A 180 -7.21 2.40 -4.90
C ASN A 180 -6.12 2.91 -3.96
N LEU A 181 -4.93 3.24 -4.47
CA LEU A 181 -3.79 3.78 -3.71
C LEU A 181 -3.55 5.26 -4.02
N ARG A 182 -4.52 5.96 -4.63
CA ARG A 182 -4.42 7.38 -4.94
C ARG A 182 -3.96 8.18 -3.72
N GLU A 183 -2.98 9.05 -3.92
CA GLU A 183 -2.45 9.93 -2.87
C GLU A 183 -1.91 9.19 -1.63
N ALA A 184 -1.74 7.86 -1.68
CA ALA A 184 -1.19 7.09 -0.58
C ALA A 184 0.31 7.35 -0.44
N ASN A 185 0.80 7.32 0.80
CA ASN A 185 2.23 7.43 1.08
C ASN A 185 2.83 6.04 1.31
N LEU A 186 3.56 5.52 0.32
CA LEU A 186 4.29 4.25 0.39
C LEU A 186 5.80 4.46 0.59
N ALA A 187 6.26 5.66 0.94
CA ALA A 187 7.69 5.92 1.11
C ALA A 187 8.33 4.91 2.07
N TRP A 188 9.48 4.35 1.70
CA TRP A 188 10.21 3.34 2.48
C TRP A 188 9.46 2.03 2.73
N ALA A 189 8.33 1.78 2.07
CA ALA A 189 7.59 0.54 2.24
C ALA A 189 8.29 -0.66 1.58
N HIS A 190 8.16 -1.83 2.19
CA HIS A 190 8.66 -3.09 1.62
C HIS A 190 7.55 -3.74 0.80
N LEU A 191 7.70 -3.79 -0.52
CA LEU A 191 6.71 -4.27 -1.48
C LEU A 191 7.21 -5.51 -2.26
N THR A 192 8.16 -6.27 -1.69
CA THR A 192 8.71 -7.47 -2.33
C THR A 192 7.60 -8.48 -2.65
N GLY A 193 7.49 -8.89 -3.91
CA GLY A 193 6.47 -9.85 -4.37
C GLY A 193 5.03 -9.35 -4.29
N VAL A 194 4.80 -8.04 -4.10
CA VAL A 194 3.45 -7.46 -4.02
C VAL A 194 2.69 -7.66 -5.34
N ARG A 195 1.37 -7.83 -5.26
CA ARG A 195 0.50 -7.91 -6.46
C ARG A 195 -0.29 -6.63 -6.64
N LEU A 196 0.08 -5.83 -7.64
CA LEU A 196 -0.49 -4.51 -7.91
C LEU A 196 -1.26 -4.42 -9.24
N SER A 197 -1.44 -5.54 -9.97
CA SER A 197 -2.19 -5.51 -11.24
C SER A 197 -3.57 -4.86 -11.09
N GLY A 198 -3.83 -3.83 -11.90
CA GLY A 198 -5.05 -3.03 -11.88
C GLY A 198 -5.20 -2.09 -10.68
N ALA A 199 -4.18 -1.94 -9.84
CA ALA A 199 -4.18 -0.94 -8.77
C ALA A 199 -4.03 0.47 -9.34
N ASP A 200 -4.61 1.43 -8.64
CA ASP A 200 -4.59 2.84 -9.01
C ASP A 200 -3.55 3.59 -8.18
N LEU A 201 -2.46 4.03 -8.83
CA LEU A 201 -1.30 4.64 -8.18
C LEU A 201 -1.17 6.15 -8.46
N ASP A 202 -2.25 6.79 -8.93
CA ASP A 202 -2.20 8.22 -9.25
C ASP A 202 -1.82 9.04 -8.00
N ARG A 203 -0.75 9.84 -8.13
CA ARG A 203 -0.14 10.64 -7.05
C ARG A 203 0.33 9.83 -5.82
N THR A 204 0.57 8.52 -5.94
CA THR A 204 1.16 7.74 -4.85
C THR A 204 2.63 8.08 -4.66
N CYS A 205 3.07 8.27 -3.41
CA CYS A 205 4.48 8.46 -3.09
C CYS A 205 5.19 7.10 -3.01
N LEU A 206 6.07 6.79 -3.96
CA LEU A 206 6.86 5.55 -4.05
C LEU A 206 8.35 5.77 -3.79
N SER A 207 8.74 6.85 -3.11
CA SER A 207 10.14 7.13 -2.83
C SER A 207 10.79 6.04 -1.97
N ALA A 208 11.95 5.55 -2.41
CA ALA A 208 12.74 4.53 -1.71
C ALA A 208 11.98 3.22 -1.40
N VAL A 209 11.04 2.82 -2.27
CA VAL A 209 10.37 1.52 -2.14
C VAL A 209 11.22 0.36 -2.66
N ASN A 210 11.01 -0.83 -2.09
CA ASN A 210 11.53 -2.08 -2.64
C ASN A 210 10.42 -2.87 -3.33
N LEU A 211 10.44 -2.94 -4.67
CA LEU A 211 9.49 -3.64 -5.53
C LEU A 211 10.07 -4.93 -6.14
N GLU A 212 11.11 -5.52 -5.54
CA GLU A 212 11.69 -6.77 -6.01
C GLU A 212 10.63 -7.87 -6.19
N GLY A 213 10.58 -8.50 -7.36
CA GLY A 213 9.63 -9.56 -7.68
C GLY A 213 8.15 -9.13 -7.76
N ALA A 214 7.85 -7.82 -7.72
CA ALA A 214 6.49 -7.30 -7.75
C ALA A 214 5.74 -7.65 -9.05
N TRP A 215 4.42 -7.82 -8.96
CA TRP A 215 3.54 -8.08 -10.11
C TRP A 215 2.77 -6.82 -10.47
N LEU A 216 3.29 -6.12 -11.48
CA LEU A 216 2.89 -4.80 -11.98
C LEU A 216 2.32 -4.86 -13.41
N ASN A 217 1.92 -6.03 -13.90
CA ASN A 217 1.39 -6.17 -15.25
C ASN A 217 0.19 -5.23 -15.48
N GLY A 218 0.22 -4.46 -16.57
CA GLY A 218 -0.85 -3.53 -16.97
C GLY A 218 -1.05 -2.33 -16.04
N VAL A 219 -0.12 -2.07 -15.10
CA VAL A 219 -0.23 -0.93 -14.18
C VAL A 219 0.23 0.35 -14.88
N ASP A 220 -0.47 1.45 -14.61
CA ASP A 220 -0.05 2.79 -15.02
C ASP A 220 0.88 3.39 -13.97
N LEU A 221 2.14 3.60 -14.37
CA LEU A 221 3.23 4.18 -13.59
C LEU A 221 3.76 5.45 -14.27
N SER A 222 3.04 5.98 -15.26
CA SER A 222 3.49 7.11 -16.06
C SER A 222 3.72 8.37 -15.21
N GLY A 223 4.80 9.09 -15.53
CA GLY A 223 5.18 10.33 -14.85
C GLY A 223 5.64 10.19 -13.39
N LEU A 224 5.66 8.99 -12.80
CA LEU A 224 6.09 8.79 -11.42
C LEU A 224 7.61 8.95 -11.24
N ASP A 225 8.02 9.38 -10.05
CA ASP A 225 9.42 9.33 -9.64
C ASP A 225 9.74 8.00 -8.95
N LEU A 226 10.42 7.14 -9.71
CA LEU A 226 10.92 5.83 -9.30
C LEU A 226 12.46 5.78 -9.35
N SER A 227 13.11 6.93 -9.16
CA SER A 227 14.58 6.98 -9.14
C SER A 227 15.16 6.11 -8.02
N GLY A 228 16.19 5.33 -8.36
CA GLY A 228 16.86 4.42 -7.43
C GLY A 228 16.02 3.23 -6.96
N VAL A 229 14.82 3.02 -7.50
CA VAL A 229 13.92 1.94 -7.04
C VAL A 229 14.52 0.56 -7.33
N ASN A 230 14.29 -0.40 -6.43
CA ASN A 230 14.60 -1.80 -6.70
C ASN A 230 13.39 -2.51 -7.33
N LEU A 231 13.48 -2.81 -8.63
CA LEU A 231 12.49 -3.54 -9.44
C LEU A 231 13.03 -4.90 -9.92
N LYS A 232 14.13 -5.41 -9.35
CA LYS A 232 14.72 -6.69 -9.74
C LYS A 232 13.66 -7.80 -9.78
N ASP A 233 13.68 -8.63 -10.82
CA ASP A 233 12.74 -9.74 -11.03
C ASP A 233 11.24 -9.34 -11.14
N ALA A 234 10.92 -8.05 -11.25
CA ALA A 234 9.54 -7.59 -11.34
C ALA A 234 8.88 -7.93 -12.69
N LYS A 235 7.55 -8.08 -12.66
CA LYS A 235 6.70 -8.37 -13.82
C LYS A 235 5.90 -7.13 -14.21
N LEU A 236 6.29 -6.51 -15.30
CA LEU A 236 5.82 -5.23 -15.84
C LEU A 236 5.22 -5.39 -17.24
N ASN A 237 4.72 -6.58 -17.58
CA ASN A 237 4.20 -6.83 -18.93
C ASN A 237 2.96 -5.96 -19.19
N GLY A 238 2.95 -5.23 -20.29
CA GLY A 238 1.90 -4.28 -20.65
C GLY A 238 1.77 -3.06 -19.74
N ALA A 239 2.74 -2.80 -18.84
CA ALA A 239 2.71 -1.62 -17.98
C ALA A 239 2.98 -0.33 -18.77
N ASN A 240 2.42 0.79 -18.30
CA ASN A 240 2.72 2.11 -18.81
C ASN A 240 3.75 2.79 -17.89
N LEU A 241 4.95 3.07 -18.41
CA LEU A 241 6.07 3.75 -17.75
C LEU A 241 6.46 5.02 -18.52
N ASP A 242 5.54 5.58 -19.29
CA ASP A 242 5.80 6.79 -20.09
C ASP A 242 6.17 7.95 -19.18
N HIS A 243 7.24 8.67 -19.54
CA HIS A 243 7.78 9.81 -18.79
C HIS A 243 8.14 9.53 -17.32
N THR A 244 8.22 8.26 -16.91
CA THR A 244 8.62 7.87 -15.55
C THR A 244 10.11 8.15 -15.34
N ASN A 245 10.47 8.66 -14.17
CA ASN A 245 11.87 8.77 -13.76
C ASN A 245 12.34 7.47 -13.13
N LEU A 246 13.15 6.68 -13.84
CA LEU A 246 13.76 5.41 -13.44
C LEU A 246 15.29 5.54 -13.31
N SER A 247 15.82 6.75 -13.13
CA SER A 247 17.25 6.96 -13.06
C SER A 247 17.87 6.17 -11.89
N ALA A 248 18.98 5.47 -12.13
CA ALA A 248 19.63 4.60 -11.16
C ALA A 248 18.76 3.45 -10.60
N ALA A 249 17.61 3.16 -11.23
CA ALA A 249 16.77 2.03 -10.82
C ALA A 249 17.44 0.68 -11.13
N ASN A 250 17.15 -0.33 -10.31
CA ASN A 250 17.52 -1.71 -10.58
C ASN A 250 16.36 -2.46 -11.23
N LEU A 251 16.41 -2.64 -12.55
CA LEU A 251 15.45 -3.38 -13.38
C LEU A 251 16.03 -4.73 -13.86
N SER A 252 17.08 -5.25 -13.21
CA SER A 252 17.68 -6.51 -13.62
C SER A 252 16.67 -7.67 -13.58
N HIS A 253 16.73 -8.52 -14.60
CA HIS A 253 15.86 -9.71 -14.75
C HIS A 253 14.34 -9.42 -14.78
N THR A 254 13.94 -8.17 -15.05
CA THR A 254 12.53 -7.82 -15.21
C THR A 254 11.92 -8.42 -16.47
N THR A 255 10.60 -8.65 -16.43
CA THR A 255 9.81 -8.96 -17.63
C THR A 255 8.92 -7.77 -17.98
N MET A 256 9.15 -7.19 -19.15
CA MET A 256 8.56 -5.93 -19.63
C MET A 256 8.01 -6.11 -21.05
N ARG A 257 7.36 -7.24 -21.34
CA ARG A 257 6.80 -7.49 -22.67
C ARG A 257 5.65 -6.54 -22.96
N GLY A 258 5.66 -5.86 -24.10
CA GLY A 258 4.64 -4.89 -24.49
C GLY A 258 4.55 -3.67 -23.58
N VAL A 259 5.64 -3.35 -22.86
CA VAL A 259 5.70 -2.15 -22.00
C VAL A 259 5.74 -0.88 -22.85
N SER A 260 5.18 0.22 -22.35
CA SER A 260 5.45 1.56 -22.88
C SER A 260 6.39 2.30 -21.94
N MET A 261 7.48 2.86 -22.46
CA MET A 261 8.50 3.63 -21.72
C MET A 261 8.86 4.90 -22.50
N VAL A 262 7.88 5.49 -23.20
CA VAL A 262 8.11 6.64 -24.08
C VAL A 262 8.60 7.81 -23.25
N GLY A 263 9.76 8.37 -23.63
CA GLY A 263 10.36 9.51 -22.93
C GLY A 263 10.75 9.22 -21.47
N ALA A 264 10.81 7.95 -21.05
CA ALA A 264 11.20 7.60 -19.69
C ALA A 264 12.70 7.86 -19.46
N ASN A 265 13.07 8.19 -18.22
CA ASN A 265 14.46 8.44 -17.85
C ASN A 265 15.08 7.21 -17.15
N LEU A 266 15.91 6.44 -17.85
CA LEU A 266 16.64 5.28 -17.32
C LEU A 266 18.15 5.55 -17.18
N CYS A 267 18.55 6.81 -17.00
CA CYS A 267 19.95 7.18 -16.83
C CYS A 267 20.60 6.44 -15.64
N ASN A 268 21.74 5.78 -15.87
CA ASN A 268 22.43 4.90 -14.91
C ASN A 268 21.61 3.70 -14.38
N ALA A 269 20.51 3.32 -15.03
CA ALA A 269 19.71 2.18 -14.60
C ALA A 269 20.38 0.84 -14.93
N ASN A 270 20.16 -0.17 -14.09
CA ASN A 270 20.59 -1.54 -14.35
C ASN A 270 19.44 -2.34 -14.99
N LEU A 271 19.55 -2.71 -16.26
CA LEU A 271 18.62 -3.57 -17.00
C LEU A 271 19.25 -4.94 -17.36
N THR A 272 20.27 -5.38 -16.62
CA THR A 272 20.95 -6.66 -16.90
C THR A 272 19.94 -7.81 -16.97
N GLY A 273 19.94 -8.55 -18.07
CA GLY A 273 19.06 -9.70 -18.28
C GLY A 273 17.56 -9.37 -18.37
N ALA A 274 17.18 -8.08 -18.50
CA ALA A 274 15.79 -7.68 -18.65
C ALA A 274 15.20 -8.12 -20.00
N VAL A 275 13.91 -8.45 -20.02
CA VAL A 275 13.18 -8.88 -21.22
C VAL A 275 12.16 -7.83 -21.62
N VAL A 276 12.43 -7.11 -22.70
CA VAL A 276 11.65 -5.94 -23.18
C VAL A 276 11.06 -6.20 -24.58
N TRP A 277 10.53 -7.41 -24.81
CA TRP A 277 9.97 -7.76 -26.11
C TRP A 277 8.73 -6.95 -26.48
N HIS A 278 8.65 -6.48 -27.73
CA HIS A 278 7.59 -5.59 -28.22
C HIS A 278 7.39 -4.32 -27.37
N GLY A 279 8.41 -3.89 -26.63
CA GLY A 279 8.33 -2.66 -25.84
C GLY A 279 8.43 -1.42 -26.73
N ASN A 280 7.73 -0.35 -26.34
CA ASN A 280 7.93 0.97 -26.90
C ASN A 280 8.91 1.75 -26.02
N LEU A 281 10.15 1.92 -26.49
CA LEU A 281 11.21 2.69 -25.82
C LEU A 281 11.58 3.92 -26.63
N ASP A 282 10.62 4.49 -27.37
CA ASP A 282 10.88 5.72 -28.11
C ASP A 282 11.20 6.88 -27.17
N GLU A 283 12.17 7.72 -27.56
CA GLU A 283 12.62 8.90 -26.80
C GLU A 283 13.17 8.60 -25.40
N VAL A 284 13.41 7.32 -25.08
CA VAL A 284 13.94 6.91 -23.78
C VAL A 284 15.36 7.43 -23.56
N ASN A 285 15.68 7.80 -22.32
CA ASN A 285 17.05 8.11 -21.94
C ASN A 285 17.72 6.90 -21.26
N LEU A 286 18.56 6.17 -21.99
CA LEU A 286 19.36 5.03 -21.51
C LEU A 286 20.82 5.42 -21.22
N SER A 287 21.14 6.71 -21.10
CA SER A 287 22.52 7.15 -20.88
C SER A 287 23.13 6.43 -19.68
N ARG A 288 24.29 5.78 -19.89
CA ARG A 288 25.02 5.02 -18.87
C ARG A 288 24.22 3.87 -18.23
N ALA A 289 23.15 3.42 -18.87
CA ALA A 289 22.41 2.24 -18.43
C ALA A 289 23.18 0.95 -18.79
N ASP A 290 22.92 -0.11 -18.03
CA ASP A 290 23.48 -1.44 -18.27
C ASP A 290 22.42 -2.38 -18.86
N LEU A 291 22.51 -2.70 -20.15
CA LEU A 291 21.65 -3.67 -20.84
C LEU A 291 22.39 -5.00 -21.11
N THR A 292 23.40 -5.34 -20.31
CA THR A 292 24.11 -6.62 -20.46
C THR A 292 23.14 -7.79 -20.47
N ARG A 293 23.18 -8.62 -21.52
CA ARG A 293 22.29 -9.78 -21.72
C ARG A 293 20.79 -9.43 -21.74
N ALA A 294 20.42 -8.17 -21.96
CA ALA A 294 19.02 -7.77 -22.09
C ALA A 294 18.45 -8.19 -23.44
N HIS A 295 17.16 -8.52 -23.49
CA HIS A 295 16.46 -8.97 -24.69
C HIS A 295 15.44 -7.92 -25.14
N LEU A 296 15.76 -7.18 -26.20
CA LEU A 296 14.94 -6.09 -26.76
C LEU A 296 14.29 -6.47 -28.10
N GLY A 297 14.13 -7.77 -28.38
CA GLY A 297 13.49 -8.27 -29.61
C GLY A 297 12.17 -7.56 -29.91
N GLU A 298 12.05 -7.03 -31.13
CA GLU A 298 10.90 -6.25 -31.62
C GLU A 298 10.54 -4.99 -30.82
N ALA A 299 11.45 -4.48 -29.98
CA ALA A 299 11.25 -3.20 -29.31
C ALA A 299 11.52 -2.01 -30.26
N SER A 300 10.83 -0.89 -30.04
CA SER A 300 11.16 0.39 -30.68
C SER A 300 12.09 1.20 -29.80
N LEU A 301 13.07 1.86 -30.41
CA LEU A 301 14.11 2.68 -29.75
C LEU A 301 14.31 4.00 -30.50
N ARG A 302 13.27 4.50 -31.17
CA ARG A 302 13.39 5.69 -32.03
C ARG A 302 13.73 6.90 -31.18
N SER A 303 14.74 7.65 -31.59
CA SER A 303 15.20 8.84 -30.85
C SER A 303 15.67 8.59 -29.42
N ALA A 304 15.96 7.34 -29.05
CA ALA A 304 16.51 7.00 -27.74
C ALA A 304 17.92 7.58 -27.54
N CYS A 305 18.22 8.09 -26.35
CA CYS A 305 19.57 8.49 -25.96
C CYS A 305 20.31 7.28 -25.37
N VAL A 306 21.46 6.91 -25.94
CA VAL A 306 22.22 5.71 -25.57
C VAL A 306 23.69 6.03 -25.24
N GLU A 307 23.98 7.26 -24.78
CA GLU A 307 25.34 7.69 -24.48
C GLU A 307 25.94 6.89 -23.31
N GLY A 308 27.00 6.13 -23.58
CA GLY A 308 27.69 5.32 -22.57
C GLY A 308 26.90 4.10 -22.10
N THR A 309 25.89 3.67 -22.84
CA THR A 309 25.10 2.48 -22.53
C THR A 309 25.89 1.19 -22.80
N GLU A 310 25.78 0.20 -21.90
CA GLU A 310 26.36 -1.14 -22.07
C GLU A 310 25.36 -2.08 -22.77
N PHE A 311 25.81 -2.76 -23.83
CA PHE A 311 25.00 -3.64 -24.66
C PHE A 311 25.58 -5.06 -24.79
N THR A 312 26.57 -5.41 -23.97
CA THR A 312 27.26 -6.70 -24.01
C THR A 312 26.27 -7.85 -23.99
N GLU A 313 26.30 -8.69 -25.03
CA GLU A 313 25.42 -9.86 -25.21
C GLU A 313 23.91 -9.53 -25.22
N SER A 314 23.54 -8.27 -25.47
CA SER A 314 22.14 -7.89 -25.65
C SER A 314 21.59 -8.36 -27.00
N VAL A 315 20.29 -8.68 -27.02
CA VAL A 315 19.55 -9.02 -28.25
C VAL A 315 18.81 -7.78 -28.71
N LEU A 316 19.31 -7.13 -29.77
CA LEU A 316 18.75 -5.90 -30.31
C LEU A 316 17.81 -6.17 -31.51
N PRO A 317 16.71 -5.41 -31.65
CA PRO A 317 15.82 -5.50 -32.80
C PRO A 317 16.48 -4.94 -34.07
N THR A 318 16.16 -5.50 -35.23
CA THR A 318 16.77 -5.12 -36.53
C THR A 318 16.67 -3.62 -36.80
N GLU A 319 15.52 -3.01 -36.50
CA GLU A 319 15.30 -1.57 -36.69
C GLU A 319 16.22 -0.72 -35.80
N ALA A 320 16.46 -1.16 -34.56
CA ALA A 320 17.35 -0.46 -33.64
C ALA A 320 18.83 -0.63 -34.03
N ARG A 321 19.21 -1.72 -34.71
CA ARG A 321 20.60 -1.90 -35.15
C ARG A 321 21.04 -0.79 -36.09
N SER A 322 20.21 -0.45 -37.09
CA SER A 322 20.47 0.65 -38.02
C SER A 322 20.52 2.01 -37.31
N TYR A 323 19.63 2.24 -36.35
CA TYR A 323 19.63 3.47 -35.55
C TYR A 323 20.89 3.59 -34.68
N LEU A 324 21.25 2.51 -33.97
CA LEU A 324 22.44 2.48 -33.11
C LEU A 324 23.72 2.60 -33.94
N TYR A 325 23.76 2.01 -35.13
CA TYR A 325 24.84 2.22 -36.09
C TYR A 325 24.99 3.72 -36.43
N ALA A 326 23.91 4.40 -36.80
CA ALA A 326 23.94 5.85 -37.07
C ALA A 326 24.31 6.69 -35.81
N ALA A 327 23.86 6.26 -34.63
CA ALA A 327 24.17 6.92 -33.36
C ALA A 327 25.66 6.83 -33.00
N VAL A 328 26.31 5.70 -33.26
CA VAL A 328 27.77 5.53 -33.05
C VAL A 328 28.57 6.43 -33.99
N HIS A 329 28.06 6.71 -35.19
CA HIS A 329 28.76 7.47 -36.23
C HIS A 329 28.54 8.99 -36.20
N GLY A 330 27.88 9.55 -35.18
CA GLY A 330 27.71 11.00 -35.12
C GLY A 330 26.52 11.53 -35.92
N GLU A 331 25.63 10.67 -36.40
CA GLU A 331 24.60 11.05 -37.38
C GLU A 331 23.23 11.35 -36.77
N THR A 332 23.03 11.02 -35.48
CA THR A 332 21.77 11.33 -34.78
C THR A 332 21.88 12.63 -33.96
N ARG A 333 20.75 13.28 -33.68
CA ARG A 333 20.68 14.58 -32.94
C ARG A 333 21.44 14.58 -31.61
N TRP A 334 21.68 13.41 -31.02
CA TRP A 334 22.26 13.23 -29.68
C TRP A 334 23.78 13.02 -29.67
N THR A 335 24.45 13.02 -30.83
CA THR A 335 25.80 12.46 -30.98
C THR A 335 26.96 13.46 -30.96
N ARG A 336 26.78 14.65 -30.37
CA ARG A 336 27.88 15.63 -30.26
C ARG A 336 28.91 15.31 -29.16
N ARG A 337 28.91 14.10 -28.57
CA ARG A 337 29.92 13.66 -27.59
C ARG A 337 30.36 12.22 -27.87
N PRO A 338 31.67 11.92 -27.77
CA PRO A 338 32.20 10.59 -28.02
C PRO A 338 31.62 9.61 -27.00
N ALA A 339 30.95 8.57 -27.48
CA ALA A 339 30.53 7.45 -26.66
C ALA A 339 31.78 6.78 -26.08
N LYS A 340 31.89 6.73 -24.75
CA LYS A 340 33.07 6.14 -24.09
C LYS A 340 32.83 4.67 -23.73
N GLU A 341 33.82 3.84 -24.09
CA GLU A 341 34.21 2.49 -23.63
C GLU A 341 33.46 1.23 -24.15
N THR A 342 32.17 1.22 -24.46
CA THR A 342 31.48 0.01 -25.02
C THR A 342 31.14 0.08 -26.51
N LEU A 343 31.19 1.27 -27.09
CA LEU A 343 30.97 1.50 -28.53
C LEU A 343 32.28 1.51 -29.34
N ASP A 344 33.42 1.28 -28.69
CA ASP A 344 34.75 1.19 -29.31
C ASP A 344 35.05 -0.26 -29.74
N HIS A 345 35.18 -0.66 -31.00
CA HIS A 345 34.67 -0.14 -32.28
C HIS A 345 34.59 -1.27 -33.33
N SER A 346 35.13 -2.48 -33.10
CA SER A 346 35.08 -3.60 -34.07
C SER A 346 34.01 -4.63 -33.73
N LEU A 347 34.09 -5.29 -32.57
CA LEU A 347 33.19 -6.40 -32.20
C LEU A 347 31.72 -5.99 -32.09
N PHE A 348 31.42 -4.79 -31.58
CA PHE A 348 30.04 -4.30 -31.48
C PHE A 348 29.50 -3.89 -32.85
N ILE A 349 30.30 -3.20 -33.68
CA ILE A 349 29.91 -2.85 -35.04
C ILE A 349 29.72 -4.12 -35.90
N ASP A 350 30.62 -5.10 -35.80
CA ASP A 350 30.48 -6.38 -36.49
C ASP A 350 29.16 -7.07 -36.12
N ARG A 351 28.79 -7.07 -34.83
CA ARG A 351 27.49 -7.60 -34.35
C ARG A 351 26.28 -6.80 -34.84
N LEU A 352 26.41 -5.51 -35.10
CA LEU A 352 25.34 -4.70 -35.69
C LEU A 352 25.14 -5.04 -37.19
N LEU A 353 26.21 -5.42 -37.88
CA LEU A 353 26.22 -5.71 -39.32
C LEU A 353 25.82 -7.15 -39.69
N THR A 354 25.91 -8.11 -38.75
CA THR A 354 25.52 -9.52 -38.93
C THR A 354 24.12 -9.84 -38.40
#